data_AF-U9SXZ0-F1
#
_entry.id   AF-U9SXZ0-F1
#
_cell.length_a   1.000
_cell.length_b   1.000
_cell.length_c   1.000
_cell.angle_alpha   90.00
_cell.angle_beta   90.00
_cell.angle_gamma   90.00
#
_symmetry.space_group_name_H-M   'P 1'
#
loop_
_entity.id
_entity.type
_entity.pdbx_description
1 polymer ?
#
loop_
_entity_poly.entity_id
_entity_poly.type
_entity_poly.pdbx_seq_one_letter_code
_entity_poly.pdbx_strand_id
1 'polypeptide(L)'
;MSTYTELASIGNKYIKSEKSSKTSYLIQDHVRYIKQTQIAKSPIAYMKFVAKKLFPGDKNTRDQTYTTKIAKICESYKNKPTLLSKFKALFMLYYNLIKGSL
;
A
#
# COMPACT_ATOMS: atom_id res chain seq x y z
N MET A 1 -19.45 -7.85 6.26
CA MET A 1 -18.61 -7.85 5.03
C MET A 1 -17.16 -7.90 5.45
N SER A 2 -16.37 -8.77 4.83
CA SER A 2 -14.97 -9.00 5.18
C SER A 2 -14.12 -7.84 4.65
N THR A 3 -13.27 -7.25 5.51
CA THR A 3 -12.32 -6.14 5.23
C THR A 3 -11.53 -6.33 3.92
N TYR A 4 -11.34 -7.57 3.50
CA TYR A 4 -10.67 -7.98 2.28
C TYR A 4 -11.43 -7.61 0.98
N THR A 5 -12.76 -7.60 1.02
CA THR A 5 -13.61 -7.25 -0.14
C THR A 5 -13.57 -5.74 -0.41
N GLU A 6 -13.51 -4.96 0.67
CA GLU A 6 -13.42 -3.50 0.62
C GLU A 6 -12.08 -3.04 0.01
N LEU A 7 -10.98 -3.72 0.34
CA LEU A 7 -9.65 -3.43 -0.20
C LEU A 7 -9.54 -3.73 -1.69
N ALA A 8 -10.12 -4.84 -2.14
CA ALA A 8 -10.19 -5.17 -3.57
C ALA A 8 -11.00 -4.12 -4.35
N SER A 9 -12.08 -3.62 -3.74
CA SER A 9 -12.94 -2.57 -4.33
C SER A 9 -12.25 -1.21 -4.37
N ILE A 10 -11.53 -0.84 -3.31
CA ILE A 10 -10.71 0.39 -3.28
C ILE A 10 -9.63 0.32 -4.37
N GLY A 11 -8.93 -0.80 -4.53
CA GLY A 11 -7.96 -1.01 -5.60
C GLY A 11 -8.56 -0.78 -6.99
N ASN A 12 -9.72 -1.37 -7.28
CA ASN A 12 -10.40 -1.25 -8.57
C ASN A 12 -10.85 0.18 -8.92
N LYS A 13 -11.24 0.99 -7.93
CA LYS A 13 -11.70 2.37 -8.16
C LYS A 13 -10.57 3.31 -8.61
N TYR A 14 -9.32 3.06 -8.21
CA TYR A 14 -8.15 3.87 -8.63
C TYR A 14 -7.63 3.54 -10.00
N ILE A 15 -7.76 2.27 -10.41
CA ILE A 15 -7.34 1.78 -11.73
C ILE A 15 -8.07 2.54 -12.85
N LYS A 16 -9.29 3.04 -12.59
CA LYS A 16 -10.08 3.79 -13.58
C LYS A 16 -9.70 5.28 -13.69
N SER A 17 -9.05 5.88 -12.68
CA SER A 17 -8.82 7.34 -12.63
C SER A 17 -7.43 7.81 -13.09
N GLU A 18 -6.44 6.94 -13.24
CA GLU A 18 -5.04 7.33 -13.51
C GLU A 18 -4.47 6.84 -14.86
N LYS A 19 -5.32 6.65 -15.87
CA LYS A 19 -4.87 6.61 -17.27
C LYS A 19 -4.54 8.03 -17.75
N SER A 20 -3.46 8.64 -17.27
CA SER A 20 -2.71 9.71 -17.95
C SER A 20 -1.78 10.42 -16.97
N SER A 21 -0.61 10.84 -17.46
CA SER A 21 0.45 11.61 -16.80
C SER A 21 1.42 10.79 -15.94
N LYS A 22 2.72 10.91 -16.30
CA LYS A 22 3.95 10.44 -15.63
C LYS A 22 3.77 10.19 -14.12
N THR A 23 3.22 9.04 -13.77
CA THR A 23 2.98 8.63 -12.39
C THR A 23 4.32 8.20 -11.79
N SER A 24 4.70 8.84 -10.68
CA SER A 24 5.97 8.58 -9.98
C SER A 24 6.18 7.09 -9.73
N TYR A 25 7.43 6.62 -9.73
CA TYR A 25 7.78 5.20 -9.50
C TYR A 25 7.02 4.56 -8.32
N LEU A 26 6.71 5.34 -7.28
CA LEU A 26 5.88 4.90 -6.15
C LEU A 26 4.50 4.43 -6.61
N ILE A 27 3.78 5.22 -7.41
CA ILE A 27 2.42 4.90 -7.88
C ILE A 27 2.46 3.67 -8.77
N GLN A 28 3.45 3.56 -9.67
CA GLN A 28 3.58 2.40 -10.56
C GLN A 28 3.83 1.10 -9.79
N ASP A 29 4.75 1.11 -8.83
CA ASP A 29 5.00 -0.04 -7.97
C ASP A 29 3.76 -0.41 -7.16
N HIS A 30 3.04 0.57 -6.62
CA HIS A 30 1.80 0.33 -5.89
C HIS A 30 0.70 -0.29 -6.76
N VAL A 31 0.50 0.22 -7.98
CA VAL A 31 -0.43 -0.36 -8.95
C VAL A 31 -0.01 -1.79 -9.31
N ARG A 32 1.29 -2.04 -9.46
CA ARG A 32 1.84 -3.37 -9.73
C ARG A 32 1.53 -4.35 -8.59
N TYR A 33 1.74 -3.94 -7.34
CA TYR A 33 1.46 -4.78 -6.18
C TYR A 33 -0.03 -5.09 -6.03
N ILE A 34 -0.91 -4.12 -6.30
CA ILE A 34 -2.37 -4.35 -6.28
C ILE A 34 -2.76 -5.36 -7.36
N LYS A 35 -2.29 -5.17 -8.60
CA LYS A 35 -2.56 -6.11 -9.70
C LYS A 35 -2.06 -7.52 -9.38
N GLN A 36 -0.84 -7.65 -8.86
CA GLN A 36 -0.29 -8.95 -8.50
C GLN A 36 -1.03 -9.61 -7.34
N THR A 37 -1.55 -8.83 -6.39
CA THR A 37 -2.43 -9.34 -5.32
C THR A 37 -3.72 -9.93 -5.89
N GLN A 38 -4.32 -9.28 -6.88
CA GLN A 38 -5.58 -9.73 -7.51
C GLN A 38 -5.44 -11.05 -8.27
N ILE A 39 -4.28 -11.27 -8.91
CA ILE A 39 -4.01 -12.50 -9.68
C ILE A 39 -3.27 -13.57 -8.86
N ALA A 40 -2.88 -13.27 -7.61
CA ALA A 40 -2.17 -14.21 -6.77
C ALA A 40 -3.11 -15.33 -6.32
N LYS A 41 -2.64 -16.58 -6.40
CA LYS A 41 -3.33 -17.75 -5.83
C LYS A 41 -3.63 -17.59 -4.34
N SER A 42 -2.78 -16.84 -3.62
CA SER A 42 -3.00 -16.43 -2.23
C SER A 42 -2.70 -14.94 -2.08
N PRO A 43 -3.74 -14.07 -2.18
CA PRO A 43 -3.59 -12.62 -2.05
C PRO A 43 -2.96 -12.21 -0.71
N ILE A 44 -3.31 -12.90 0.37
CA ILE A 44 -2.79 -12.63 1.72
C ILE A 44 -1.30 -12.95 1.82
N ALA A 45 -0.86 -14.10 1.28
CA ALA A 45 0.55 -14.46 1.28
C ALA A 45 1.38 -13.47 0.45
N TYR A 46 0.85 -13.03 -0.69
CA TYR A 46 1.49 -12.03 -1.54
C TYR A 46 1.59 -10.67 -0.84
N MET A 47 0.53 -10.19 -0.18
CA MET A 47 0.59 -8.95 0.59
C MET A 47 1.58 -9.04 1.75
N LYS A 48 1.64 -10.18 2.48
CA LYS A 48 2.65 -10.41 3.53
C LYS A 48 4.08 -10.36 2.99
N PHE A 49 4.30 -10.90 1.79
CA PHE A 49 5.58 -10.85 1.09
C PHE A 49 5.96 -9.41 0.70
N VAL A 50 5.04 -8.67 0.09
CA VAL A 50 5.25 -7.25 -0.26
C VAL A 50 5.53 -6.43 1.00
N ALA A 51 4.78 -6.68 2.07
CA ALA A 51 4.97 -6.01 3.33
C ALA A 51 6.39 -6.26 3.90
N LYS A 52 6.85 -7.52 3.95
CA LYS A 52 8.23 -7.86 4.36
C LYS A 52 9.30 -7.17 3.51
N LYS A 53 9.07 -7.01 2.20
CA LYS A 53 9.97 -6.24 1.33
C LYS A 53 9.97 -4.75 1.62
N LEU A 54 8.81 -4.18 1.93
CA LEU A 54 8.66 -2.74 2.18
C LEU A 54 9.20 -2.32 3.55
N PHE A 55 9.13 -3.21 4.54
CA PHE A 55 9.61 -2.96 5.90
C PHE A 55 10.53 -4.11 6.34
N PRO A 56 11.78 -4.14 5.81
CA PRO A 56 12.77 -5.11 6.25
C PRO A 56 13.25 -4.79 7.68
N GLY A 57 13.89 -5.78 8.31
CA GLY A 57 14.48 -5.63 9.64
C GLY A 57 13.56 -6.05 10.80
N ASP A 58 14.00 -5.73 12.01
CA ASP A 58 13.29 -6.01 13.26
C ASP A 58 12.16 -5.00 13.53
N LYS A 59 11.46 -5.17 14.66
CA LYS A 59 10.31 -4.33 15.02
C LYS A 59 10.66 -2.84 15.07
N ASN A 60 11.78 -2.47 15.71
CA ASN A 60 12.17 -1.06 15.87
C ASN A 60 12.51 -0.43 14.52
N THR A 61 13.20 -1.18 13.65
CA THR A 61 13.55 -0.75 12.30
C THR A 61 12.31 -0.56 11.42
N ARG A 62 11.29 -1.43 11.56
CA ARG A 62 10.02 -1.33 10.81
C ARG A 62 9.21 -0.10 11.20
N ASP A 63 9.14 0.22 12.48
CA ASP A 63 8.37 1.36 13.01
C ASP A 63 9.00 2.69 12.55
N GLN A 64 10.33 2.78 12.54
CA GLN A 64 11.06 3.92 11.95
C GLN A 64 10.82 4.00 10.44
N THR A 65 10.98 2.89 9.72
CA THR A 65 10.74 2.83 8.26
C THR A 65 9.32 3.25 7.89
N TYR A 66 8.32 2.84 8.68
CA TYR A 66 6.94 3.27 8.52
C TYR A 66 6.77 4.77 8.70
N THR A 67 7.30 5.32 9.78
CA THR A 67 7.23 6.76 10.06
C THR A 67 7.87 7.58 8.93
N THR A 68 9.07 7.20 8.48
CA THR A 68 9.76 7.87 7.36
C THR A 68 8.96 7.79 6.06
N LYS A 69 8.40 6.62 5.73
CA LYS A 69 7.60 6.45 4.51
C LYS A 69 6.32 7.29 4.57
N ILE A 70 5.57 7.25 5.69
CA ILE A 70 4.36 8.06 5.90
C ILE A 70 4.67 9.56 5.76
N ALA A 71 5.77 10.06 6.34
CA ALA A 71 6.17 11.45 6.19
C ALA A 71 6.43 11.81 4.72
N LYS A 72 7.14 10.94 3.99
CA LYS A 72 7.46 11.16 2.57
C LYS A 72 6.21 11.20 1.68
N ILE A 73 5.25 10.29 1.87
CA ILE A 73 3.99 10.34 1.12
C ILE A 73 3.11 11.51 1.53
N CYS A 74 3.07 11.89 2.82
CA CYS A 74 2.40 13.13 3.26
C CYS A 74 2.91 14.34 2.48
N GLU A 75 4.23 14.52 2.42
CA GLU A 75 4.82 15.67 1.72
C GLU A 75 4.59 15.59 0.20
N SER A 76 4.83 14.42 -0.39
CA SER A 76 4.71 14.22 -1.86
C SER A 76 3.29 14.39 -2.38
N TYR A 77 2.27 14.13 -1.54
CA TYR A 77 0.86 14.14 -1.94
C TYR A 77 0.02 15.14 -1.13
N LYS A 78 0.63 16.13 -0.47
CA LYS A 78 -0.08 17.13 0.34
C LYS A 78 -1.19 17.87 -0.41
N ASN A 79 -0.98 18.10 -1.71
CA ASN A 79 -1.95 18.76 -2.60
C ASN A 79 -3.00 17.81 -3.19
N LYS A 80 -2.98 16.51 -2.84
CA LYS A 80 -3.87 15.47 -3.35
C LYS A 80 -4.47 14.65 -2.18
N PRO A 81 -5.30 15.27 -1.33
CA PRO A 81 -5.74 14.68 -0.06
C PRO A 81 -6.47 13.33 -0.21
N THR A 82 -7.29 13.19 -1.26
CA THR A 82 -8.00 11.93 -1.55
C THR A 82 -7.05 10.79 -1.94
N LEU A 83 -5.94 11.10 -2.62
CA LEU A 83 -4.94 10.09 -2.98
C LEU A 83 -4.04 9.77 -1.77
N LEU A 84 -3.66 10.81 -1.02
CA LEU A 84 -2.88 10.69 0.21
C LEU A 84 -3.57 9.78 1.25
N SER A 85 -4.87 9.95 1.49
CA SER A 85 -5.58 9.13 2.49
C SER A 85 -5.52 7.64 2.15
N LYS A 86 -5.51 7.30 0.86
CA LYS A 86 -5.52 5.91 0.42
C LYS A 86 -4.13 5.29 0.36
N PHE A 87 -3.10 6.08 0.06
CA PHE A 87 -1.72 5.65 0.32
C PHE A 87 -1.48 5.39 1.81
N LYS A 88 -1.94 6.27 2.71
CA LYS A 88 -1.85 6.05 4.15
C LYS A 88 -2.54 4.74 4.57
N ALA A 89 -3.77 4.51 4.13
CA ALA A 89 -4.50 3.29 4.43
C ALA A 89 -3.76 2.02 3.94
N LEU A 90 -3.17 2.07 2.74
CA LEU A 90 -2.42 0.96 2.18
C LEU A 90 -1.13 0.67 2.96
N PHE A 91 -0.34 1.71 3.27
CA PHE A 91 0.89 1.56 4.06
C PHE A 91 0.61 1.06 5.47
N MET A 92 -0.47 1.55 6.09
CA MET A 92 -0.93 1.07 7.39
C MET A 92 -1.31 -0.42 7.33
N LEU A 93 -1.97 -0.86 6.26
CA LEU A 93 -2.32 -2.26 6.07
C LEU A 93 -1.09 -3.17 5.96
N TYR A 94 -0.11 -2.79 5.13
CA TYR A 94 1.13 -3.56 5.03
C TYR A 94 1.86 -3.64 6.38
N TYR A 95 1.89 -2.53 7.12
CA TYR A 95 2.53 -2.50 8.43
C TYR A 95 1.82 -3.41 9.45
N ASN A 96 0.48 -3.39 9.49
CA ASN A 96 -0.29 -4.26 10.38
C ASN A 96 -0.13 -5.76 10.04
N LEU A 97 -0.04 -6.10 8.74
CA LEU A 97 0.24 -7.47 8.28
C LEU A 97 1.58 -8.00 8.81
N ILE A 98 2.59 -7.13 8.96
CA ILE A 98 3.91 -7.51 9.46
C ILE A 98 3.96 -7.56 10.99
N LYS A 99 3.18 -6.71 11.65
CA LYS A 99 3.00 -6.77 13.10
C LYS A 99 2.20 -7.99 13.56
N GLY A 100 1.57 -8.71 12.63
CA GLY A 100 0.75 -9.88 12.94
C GLY A 100 -0.56 -9.51 13.64
N SER A 101 -0.98 -8.24 13.56
CA SER A 101 -2.18 -7.72 14.23
C SER A 101 -3.41 -7.74 13.32
N LEU A 102 -3.60 -8.80 12.53
CA LEU A 102 -4.68 -8.92 11.55
C LEU A 102 -5.56 -10.14 11.80
#